data_AF-A0A150KJ83-F1
#
_entry.id   AF-A0A150KJ83-F1
#
_cell.length_a   1.000
_cell.length_b   1.000
_cell.length_c   1.000
_cell.angle_alpha   90.00
_cell.angle_beta   90.00
_cell.angle_gamma   90.00
#
_symmetry.space_group_name_H-M   'P 1'
#
loop_
_entity.id
_entity.type
_entity.pdbx_description
1 polymer ?
#
loop_
_entity_poly.entity_id
_entity_poly.type
_entity_poly.pdbx_seq_one_letter_code
_entity_poly.pdbx_strand_id
1 'polypeptide(L)'
;MKYVKANTVLPESLLAEIQKYVQGETIYIPKPAASYRKWGTQSGGRKFIDERNSEIKTAFKNGRSIHQLADDYFLSVETIKKIVYSRKAEAPCSST
;
A
#
# COMPACT_ATOMS: atom_id res chain seq x y z
N MET A 1 -7.01 15.52 -3.57
CA MET A 1 -8.21 14.80 -4.02
C MET A 1 -9.08 15.78 -4.78
N LYS A 2 -9.53 15.48 -6.00
CA LYS A 2 -10.51 16.35 -6.67
C LYS A 2 -11.83 16.21 -5.91
N TYR A 3 -12.32 17.32 -5.36
CA TYR A 3 -13.65 17.39 -4.79
C TYR A 3 -14.65 17.29 -5.94
N VAL A 4 -15.62 16.38 -5.83
CA VAL A 4 -16.65 16.19 -6.85
C VAL A 4 -18.00 16.36 -6.18
N LYS A 5 -18.85 17.22 -6.75
CA LYS A 5 -20.19 17.47 -6.22
C LYS A 5 -21.07 16.26 -6.47
N ALA A 6 -21.70 15.72 -5.42
CA ALA A 6 -22.56 14.54 -5.52
C ALA A 6 -23.66 14.70 -6.58
N ASN A 7 -24.29 15.87 -6.65
CA ASN A 7 -25.35 16.20 -7.63
C ASN A 7 -24.88 16.16 -9.10
N THR A 8 -23.56 16.15 -9.35
CA THR A 8 -23.00 16.07 -10.71
C THR A 8 -22.64 14.65 -11.14
N VAL A 9 -22.66 13.69 -10.21
CA VAL A 9 -22.19 12.31 -10.45
C VAL A 9 -23.27 11.27 -10.15
N LEU A 10 -24.11 11.52 -9.16
CA LEU A 10 -25.13 10.58 -8.73
C LEU A 10 -26.50 10.94 -9.33
N PRO A 11 -27.30 9.94 -9.73
CA PRO A 11 -28.70 10.16 -10.10
C PRO A 11 -29.51 10.75 -8.95
N GLU A 12 -30.52 11.56 -9.28
CA GLU A 12 -31.37 12.25 -8.31
C GLU A 12 -32.08 11.26 -7.35
N SER A 13 -32.55 10.12 -7.85
CA SER A 13 -33.20 9.08 -7.03
C SER A 13 -32.27 8.51 -5.97
N LEU A 14 -30.99 8.32 -6.29
CA LEU A 14 -29.99 7.83 -5.34
C LEU A 14 -29.60 8.91 -4.33
N LEU A 15 -29.53 10.16 -4.77
CA LEU A 15 -29.26 11.29 -3.88
C LEU A 15 -30.37 11.46 -2.85
N ALA A 16 -31.64 11.37 -3.28
CA ALA A 16 -32.80 11.41 -2.40
C ALA A 16 -32.78 10.26 -1.37
N GLU A 17 -32.31 9.07 -1.77
CA GLU A 17 -32.16 7.94 -0.85
C GLU A 17 -31.07 8.18 0.19
N ILE A 18 -29.88 8.64 -0.23
CA ILE A 18 -28.77 8.95 0.68
C ILE A 18 -29.16 10.06 1.66
N GLN A 19 -29.90 11.08 1.21
CA GLN A 19 -30.38 12.18 2.04
C GLN A 19 -31.33 11.73 3.17
N LYS A 20 -31.95 10.54 3.08
CA LYS A 20 -32.72 9.98 4.21
C LYS A 20 -31.83 9.60 5.40
N TYR A 21 -30.55 9.32 5.14
CA TYR A 21 -29.61 8.84 6.14
C TYR A 21 -28.59 9.90 6.56
N VAL A 22 -28.12 10.74 5.63
CA VAL A 22 -27.06 11.72 5.87
C VAL A 22 -27.28 12.97 5.02
N GLN A 23 -27.20 14.17 5.62
CA GLN A 23 -27.36 15.45 4.92
C GLN A 23 -26.29 16.45 5.39
N GLY A 24 -25.71 17.22 4.46
CA GLY A 24 -24.72 18.25 4.78
C GLY A 24 -23.32 17.75 5.17
N GLU A 25 -23.10 16.44 5.17
CA GLU A 25 -21.84 15.80 5.58
C GLU A 25 -21.10 15.14 4.39
N THR A 26 -19.81 14.87 4.58
CA THR A 26 -18.97 14.20 3.57
C THR A 26 -18.94 12.69 3.82
N ILE A 27 -19.42 11.91 2.84
CA ILE A 27 -19.42 10.45 2.91
C ILE A 27 -18.28 9.89 2.06
N TYR A 28 -17.47 9.00 2.64
CA TYR A 28 -16.48 8.23 1.91
C TYR A 28 -17.13 7.01 1.24
N ILE A 29 -17.07 6.95 -0.09
CA ILE A 29 -17.50 5.78 -0.86
C ILE A 29 -16.25 4.90 -1.09
N PRO A 30 -16.14 3.73 -0.44
CA PRO A 30 -15.00 2.85 -0.63
C PRO A 30 -14.94 2.36 -2.07
N LYS A 31 -13.73 2.16 -2.58
CA LYS A 31 -13.54 1.56 -3.90
C LYS A 31 -14.09 0.12 -3.92
N PRO A 32 -14.76 -0.30 -5.01
CA PRO A 32 -15.19 -1.68 -5.17
C PRO A 32 -14.02 -2.64 -4.97
N ALA A 33 -14.25 -3.77 -4.31
CA ALA A 33 -13.17 -4.64 -3.87
C ALA A 33 -12.26 -5.13 -5.02
N ALA A 34 -12.85 -5.37 -6.20
CA ALA A 34 -12.15 -5.74 -7.43
C ALA A 34 -11.22 -4.65 -7.99
N SER A 35 -11.37 -3.41 -7.53
CA SER A 35 -10.55 -2.26 -7.89
C SER A 35 -9.57 -1.84 -6.78
N TYR A 36 -9.48 -2.60 -5.67
CA TYR A 36 -8.34 -2.49 -4.76
C TYR A 36 -7.07 -2.93 -5.50
N ARG A 37 -6.48 -1.98 -6.21
CA ARG A 37 -5.09 -2.09 -6.65
C ARG A 37 -4.26 -2.17 -5.38
N LYS A 38 -3.47 -3.24 -5.24
CA LYS A 38 -2.52 -3.43 -4.13
C LYS A 38 -1.74 -2.11 -3.95
N TRP A 39 -1.68 -1.63 -2.71
CA TRP A 39 -1.04 -0.39 -2.33
C TRP A 39 0.33 -0.20 -3.02
N GLY A 40 0.51 0.93 -3.71
CA GLY A 40 1.79 1.33 -4.31
C GLY A 40 2.07 0.87 -5.75
N THR A 41 1.11 0.25 -6.44
CA THR A 41 1.25 -0.10 -7.87
C THR A 41 1.14 1.09 -8.83
N GLN A 42 0.47 2.18 -8.44
CA GLN A 42 0.22 3.33 -9.33
C GLN A 42 1.27 4.45 -9.21
N SER A 43 2.07 4.47 -8.14
CA SER A 43 3.03 5.55 -7.82
C SER A 43 4.48 5.11 -7.85
N GLY A 44 4.80 3.87 -8.28
CA GLY A 44 6.17 3.35 -8.37
C GLY A 44 6.86 3.09 -7.03
N GLY A 45 6.38 3.68 -5.94
CA GLY A 45 6.96 3.55 -4.60
C GLY A 45 7.04 2.11 -4.09
N ARG A 46 6.14 1.22 -4.53
CA ARG A 46 6.25 -0.19 -4.16
C ARG A 46 7.45 -0.88 -4.79
N LYS A 47 7.76 -0.57 -6.06
CA LYS A 47 8.95 -1.13 -6.74
C LYS A 47 10.23 -0.69 -6.06
N PHE A 48 10.36 0.62 -5.79
CA PHE A 48 11.51 1.16 -5.06
C PHE A 48 11.71 0.51 -3.68
N ILE A 49 10.62 0.35 -2.92
CA ILE A 49 10.69 -0.31 -1.61
C ILE A 49 11.11 -1.78 -1.74
N ASP A 50 10.59 -2.48 -2.75
CA ASP A 50 10.90 -3.89 -2.98
C ASP A 50 12.36 -4.08 -3.48
N GLU A 51 12.87 -3.19 -4.34
CA GLU A 51 14.28 -3.14 -4.79
C GLU A 51 15.22 -2.88 -3.62
N ARG A 52 15.00 -1.80 -2.86
CA ARG A 52 15.77 -1.49 -1.65
C ARG A 52 15.75 -2.65 -0.65
N ASN A 53 14.60 -3.29 -0.45
CA ASN A 53 14.50 -4.47 0.43
C ASN A 53 15.33 -5.65 -0.06
N SER A 54 15.41 -5.84 -1.36
CA SER A 54 16.24 -6.88 -1.97
C SER A 54 17.73 -6.58 -1.74
N GLU A 55 18.15 -5.34 -1.92
CA GLU A 55 19.53 -4.89 -1.67
C GLU A 55 19.93 -5.08 -0.20
N ILE A 56 19.08 -4.65 0.74
CA ILE A 56 19.31 -4.84 2.18
C ILE A 56 19.47 -6.34 2.52
N LYS A 57 18.64 -7.21 1.94
CA LYS A 57 18.74 -8.67 2.13
C LYS A 57 20.06 -9.23 1.59
N THR A 58 20.48 -8.80 0.41
CA THR A 58 21.75 -9.23 -0.20
C THR A 58 22.95 -8.75 0.60
N ALA A 59 22.95 -7.48 1.01
CA ALA A 59 24.02 -6.91 1.83
C ALA A 59 24.15 -7.61 3.19
N PHE A 60 23.02 -7.96 3.83
CA PHE A 60 23.01 -8.76 5.05
C PHE A 60 23.59 -10.17 4.85
N LYS A 61 23.22 -10.86 3.76
CA LYS A 61 23.79 -12.16 3.39
C LYS A 61 25.30 -12.09 3.13
N ASN A 62 25.79 -10.95 2.65
CA ASN A 62 27.20 -10.68 2.42
C ASN A 62 27.96 -10.26 3.70
N GLY A 63 27.33 -10.35 4.88
CA GLY A 63 27.99 -10.13 6.17
C GLY A 63 27.87 -8.72 6.76
N ARG A 64 27.09 -7.82 6.14
CA ARG A 64 26.79 -6.52 6.76
C ARG A 64 25.94 -6.71 8.01
N SER A 65 26.28 -6.01 9.09
CA SER A 65 25.51 -6.07 10.34
C SER A 65 24.19 -5.30 10.23
N ILE A 66 23.21 -5.66 11.08
CA ILE A 66 21.92 -4.98 11.15
C ILE A 66 22.08 -3.49 11.48
N HIS A 67 23.03 -3.14 12.34
CA HIS A 67 23.29 -1.75 12.72
C HIS A 67 23.86 -0.93 11.55
N GLN A 68 24.82 -1.48 10.81
CA GLN A 68 25.34 -0.82 9.60
C GLN A 68 24.26 -0.59 8.55
N LEU A 69 23.39 -1.57 8.33
CA LEU A 69 22.26 -1.43 7.40
C LEU A 69 21.21 -0.42 7.89
N ALA A 70 21.04 -0.26 9.21
CA ALA A 70 20.16 0.74 9.77
C ALA A 70 20.67 2.16 9.46
N ASP A 71 21.98 2.36 9.63
CA ASP A 71 22.64 3.64 9.34
C ASP A 71 22.68 3.94 7.84
N ASP A 72 23.12 2.97 7.01
CA ASP A 72 23.27 3.12 5.56
C ASP A 72 21.95 3.47 4.85
N TYR A 73 20.82 2.93 5.34
CA TYR A 73 19.50 3.11 4.75
C TYR A 73 18.60 4.08 5.53
N PHE A 74 19.09 4.67 6.62
CA PHE A 74 18.33 5.55 7.53
C PHE A 74 17.03 4.90 8.04
N LEU A 75 17.10 3.63 8.45
CA LEU A 75 15.97 2.86 8.95
C LEU A 75 16.22 2.44 10.39
N SER A 76 15.15 2.22 11.15
CA SER A 76 15.31 1.63 12.48
C SER A 76 15.84 0.19 12.38
N VAL A 77 16.63 -0.21 13.38
CA VAL A 77 17.13 -1.59 13.55
C VAL A 77 16.00 -2.61 13.46
N GLU A 78 14.83 -2.30 14.04
CA GLU A 78 13.65 -3.16 13.98
C GLU A 78 13.10 -3.31 12.55
N THR A 79 13.11 -2.22 11.76
CA THR A 79 12.73 -2.25 10.36
C THR A 79 13.69 -3.11 9.56
N ILE A 80 15.01 -2.96 9.77
CA ILE A 80 16.02 -3.83 9.14
C ILE A 80 15.80 -5.29 9.50
N LYS A 81 15.59 -5.62 10.79
CA LYS A 81 15.26 -6.98 11.24
C LYS A 81 14.05 -7.52 10.50
N LYS A 82 12.96 -6.75 10.42
CA LYS A 82 11.76 -7.14 9.69
C LYS A 82 12.05 -7.39 8.21
N ILE A 83 12.89 -6.57 7.58
CA ILE A 83 13.26 -6.76 6.18
C ILE A 83 14.07 -8.04 6.02
N VAL A 84 15.16 -8.24 6.75
CA VAL A 84 16.06 -9.38 6.55
C VAL A 84 15.43 -10.71 6.96
N TYR A 85 14.57 -10.74 7.98
CA TYR A 85 13.92 -11.94 8.48
C TYR A 85 12.52 -12.20 7.90
N SER A 86 11.93 -11.25 7.16
CA SER A 86 10.66 -11.51 6.47
C SER A 86 10.84 -12.54 5.34
N ARG A 87 10.27 -13.73 5.52
CA ARG A 87 10.02 -14.65 4.41
C ARG A 87 9.06 -13.97 3.43
N LYS A 88 9.46 -13.89 2.16
CA LYS A 88 8.48 -13.66 1.09
C LYS A 88 7.49 -14.81 1.20
N ALA A 89 6.21 -14.53 1.41
CA ALA A 89 5.18 -15.52 1.11
C ALA A 89 5.34 -15.84 -0.37
N GLU A 90 5.91 -16.99 -0.67
CA GLU A 90 5.94 -17.51 -2.03
C GLU A 90 4.49 -17.57 -2.50
N ALA A 91 4.19 -16.93 -3.64
CA ALA A 91 2.93 -17.20 -4.31
C ALA A 91 2.89 -18.72 -4.58
N PRO A 92 1.77 -19.41 -4.31
CA PRO A 92 1.67 -20.83 -4.61
C PRO A 92 2.03 -21.02 -6.08
N CYS A 93 3.08 -21.82 -6.31
CA CYS A 93 3.50 -22.24 -7.63
C CYS A 93 2.31 -22.91 -8.30
N SER A 94 1.76 -22.29 -9.34
CA SER A 94 0.86 -22.95 -10.27
C SER A 94 1.70 -23.86 -11.15
N SER A 95 2.08 -25.03 -10.62
CA SER A 95 2.57 -26.14 -11.42
C SER A 95 1.38 -26.84 -12.07
N THR A 96 1.35 -26.74 -13.40
CA THR A 96 0.59 -27.61 -14.31
C THR A 96 1.19 -29.01 -14.29
#